data_AF-A0A164DXA6-F1
#
_entry.id   AF-A0A164DXA6-F1
#
_cell.length_a   1.000
_cell.length_b   1.000
_cell.length_c   1.000
_cell.angle_alpha   90.00
_cell.angle_beta   90.00
_cell.angle_gamma   90.00
#
_symmetry.space_group_name_H-M   'P 1'
#
loop_
_entity.id
_entity.type
_entity.pdbx_description
1 polymer ?
#
loop_
_entity_poly.entity_id
_entity_poly.type
_entity_poly.pdbx_seq_one_letter_code
_entity_poly.pdbx_strand_id
1 'polypeptide(L)'
;MTNPHFAWLPPEINSALMFAGPGAGPLLAAAGAWNGLAEELASSMSSFSSVVAELTNGSWLGPSAAAMMAVATQYMAWLSAAATQAEQVAAQAAATATAFEAALAATVQPAVVAANRGLMQVLAATNWLGFNTPAIMDIEGAYEQMWAMDVAAMAAYHADASAAASLLAPWQQVLRNLGIDIGKNGAINLGFGNTGRGNIGIGNTGSGNLGIGNTGSSNIGSGNTGNNNVGVGNLGNSNIGFASTGNRDVGFGLTGNNQVGFGGFNSGSGNIGFGNSGTGNVGFFNSGNGNLGIGNSGFLNNGFGNSGNINTGFGNGAMSAGLWQSVMQNNVPGTAGLDVGLANSASYATGGTATLSSSILSSALGQTGGVHPGLANALNPAPATPPAATPITPPAAVDPAAATSGGANAGTGSPANAGLRSAGSGYTGFYNSGSNDSAVRNTPVREPVSGAPGVPGSGIPKSTFYPSREPADPGTGIKLPVRSD
;
A
#
# COMPACT_ATOMS: atom_id res chain seq x y z
N MET A 1 -35.12 -6.04 17.18
CA MET A 1 -34.81 -7.39 16.69
C MET A 1 -36.13 -8.04 16.34
N THR A 2 -36.44 -8.20 15.06
CA THR A 2 -37.63 -8.95 14.62
C THR A 2 -37.48 -10.39 15.10
N ASN A 3 -38.53 -11.00 15.65
CA ASN A 3 -38.48 -12.40 16.07
C ASN A 3 -37.94 -13.26 14.92
N PRO A 4 -37.01 -14.19 15.19
CA PRO A 4 -36.52 -15.07 14.14
C PRO A 4 -37.69 -15.83 13.51
N HIS A 5 -37.77 -15.83 12.18
CA HIS A 5 -38.90 -16.35 11.42
C HIS A 5 -39.24 -17.81 11.77
N PHE A 6 -38.24 -18.62 12.15
CA PHE A 6 -38.40 -20.03 12.53
C PHE A 6 -39.22 -20.24 13.83
N ALA A 7 -39.31 -19.24 14.70
CA ALA A 7 -40.04 -19.33 15.96
C ALA A 7 -41.57 -19.44 15.76
N TRP A 8 -42.07 -19.11 14.57
CA TRP A 8 -43.50 -19.17 14.24
C TRP A 8 -43.84 -20.31 13.27
N LEU A 9 -42.83 -21.09 12.86
CA LEU A 9 -43.02 -22.21 11.94
C LEU A 9 -43.38 -23.48 12.74
N PRO A 10 -44.29 -24.31 12.21
CA PRO A 10 -44.58 -25.62 12.80
C PRO A 10 -43.39 -26.57 12.65
N PRO A 11 -43.27 -27.61 13.51
CA PRO A 11 -42.16 -28.56 13.48
C PRO A 11 -42.01 -29.25 12.13
N GLU A 12 -43.08 -29.52 11.38
CA GLU A 12 -43.01 -30.10 10.04
C GLU A 12 -42.13 -29.27 9.09
N ILE A 13 -42.19 -27.94 9.19
CA ILE A 13 -41.44 -27.03 8.31
C ILE A 13 -40.01 -26.88 8.83
N ASN A 14 -39.82 -26.63 10.12
CA ASN A 14 -38.47 -26.46 10.68
C ASN A 14 -37.63 -27.74 10.51
N SER A 15 -38.19 -28.90 10.84
CA SER A 15 -37.58 -30.20 10.58
C SER A 15 -37.30 -30.40 9.09
N ALA A 16 -38.29 -30.22 8.20
CA ALA A 16 -38.07 -30.45 6.77
C ALA A 16 -36.98 -29.54 6.18
N LEU A 17 -36.89 -28.28 6.62
CA LEU A 17 -35.85 -27.35 6.16
C LEU A 17 -34.45 -27.74 6.64
N MET A 18 -34.30 -28.19 7.88
CA MET A 18 -33.01 -28.61 8.43
C MET A 18 -32.48 -29.89 7.76
N PHE A 19 -33.37 -30.86 7.48
CA PHE A 19 -33.00 -32.11 6.82
C PHE A 19 -32.94 -32.00 5.29
N ALA A 20 -33.38 -30.89 4.71
CA ALA A 20 -33.26 -30.62 3.29
C ALA A 20 -31.87 -30.07 2.94
N GLY A 21 -31.34 -30.50 1.79
CA GLY A 21 -30.10 -29.96 1.22
C GLY A 21 -28.90 -30.90 1.34
N PRO A 22 -27.72 -30.42 0.90
CA PRO A 22 -26.52 -31.24 0.75
C PRO A 22 -25.71 -31.46 2.05
N GLY A 23 -26.20 -30.95 3.20
CA GLY A 23 -25.50 -31.01 4.49
C GLY A 23 -24.28 -30.07 4.59
N ALA A 24 -23.42 -30.28 5.59
CA ALA A 24 -22.25 -29.43 5.85
C ALA A 24 -21.05 -29.68 4.93
N GLY A 25 -21.10 -30.74 4.10
CA GLY A 25 -19.97 -31.18 3.25
C GLY A 25 -19.35 -30.08 2.39
N PRO A 26 -20.13 -29.30 1.62
CA PRO A 26 -19.59 -28.19 0.82
C PRO A 26 -18.87 -27.12 1.64
N LEU A 27 -19.38 -26.82 2.85
CA LEU A 27 -18.79 -25.81 3.73
C LEU A 27 -17.49 -26.30 4.36
N LEU A 28 -17.43 -27.58 4.74
CA LEU A 28 -16.20 -28.23 5.21
C LEU A 28 -15.14 -28.32 4.10
N ALA A 29 -15.55 -28.61 2.86
CA ALA A 29 -14.63 -28.58 1.72
C ALA A 29 -14.07 -27.17 1.48
N ALA A 30 -14.90 -26.14 1.59
CA ALA A 30 -14.45 -24.75 1.51
C ALA A 30 -13.48 -24.38 2.65
N ALA A 31 -13.75 -24.82 3.89
CA ALA A 31 -12.83 -24.63 5.01
C ALA A 31 -11.48 -25.31 4.75
N GLY A 32 -11.49 -26.54 4.21
CA GLY A 32 -10.28 -27.25 3.79
C GLY A 32 -9.50 -26.50 2.70
N ALA A 33 -10.18 -25.92 1.71
CA ALA A 33 -9.53 -25.13 0.67
C ALA A 33 -8.89 -23.85 1.22
N TRP A 34 -9.54 -23.16 2.16
CA TRP A 34 -8.97 -21.97 2.82
C TRP A 34 -7.76 -22.31 3.70
N ASN A 35 -7.78 -23.44 4.41
CA ASN A 35 -6.60 -23.94 5.15
C ASN A 35 -5.46 -24.28 4.19
N GLY A 36 -5.74 -24.98 3.09
CA GLY A 36 -4.72 -25.28 2.08
C GLY A 36 -4.08 -24.00 1.51
N LEU A 37 -4.87 -22.96 1.24
CA LEU A 37 -4.34 -21.66 0.83
C LEU A 37 -3.45 -21.03 1.91
N ALA A 38 -3.85 -21.08 3.18
CA ALA A 38 -3.02 -20.57 4.28
C ALA A 38 -1.67 -21.29 4.37
N GLU A 39 -1.67 -22.61 4.25
CA GLU A 39 -0.47 -23.44 4.25
C GLU A 39 0.46 -23.11 3.08
N GLU A 40 -0.08 -22.95 1.87
CA GLU A 40 0.67 -22.54 0.67
C GLU A 40 1.28 -21.14 0.81
N LEU A 41 0.57 -20.20 1.44
CA LEU A 41 1.09 -18.85 1.71
C LEU A 41 2.20 -18.88 2.77
N ALA A 42 2.05 -19.70 3.81
CA ALA A 42 3.06 -19.88 4.85
C ALA A 42 4.32 -20.60 4.34
N SER A 43 4.15 -21.61 3.49
CA SER A 43 5.24 -22.33 2.84
C SER A 43 5.99 -21.41 1.86
N SER A 44 5.25 -20.61 1.08
CA SER A 44 5.80 -19.58 0.20
C SER A 44 6.63 -18.59 1.00
N MET A 45 6.11 -18.05 2.10
CA MET A 45 6.85 -17.14 2.97
C MET A 45 8.13 -17.77 3.52
N SER A 46 8.08 -19.03 3.95
CA SER A 46 9.26 -19.74 4.46
C SER A 46 10.32 -19.91 3.38
N SER A 47 9.91 -20.24 2.16
CA SER A 47 10.81 -20.33 1.01
C SER A 47 11.45 -18.97 0.66
N PHE A 48 10.65 -17.90 0.66
CA PHE A 48 11.13 -16.54 0.43
C PHE A 48 12.10 -16.09 1.53
N SER A 49 11.78 -16.36 2.80
CA SER A 49 12.65 -16.06 3.93
C SER A 49 14.00 -16.75 3.80
N SER A 50 14.02 -18.02 3.39
CA SER A 50 15.26 -18.77 3.14
C SER A 50 16.12 -18.11 2.06
N VAL A 51 15.53 -17.75 0.92
CA VAL A 51 16.25 -17.09 -0.19
C VAL A 51 16.79 -15.72 0.26
N VAL A 52 16.00 -15.00 1.05
CA VAL A 52 16.33 -13.64 1.50
C VAL A 52 17.38 -13.66 2.61
N ALA A 53 17.45 -14.71 3.43
CA ALA A 53 18.51 -14.87 4.44
C ALA A 53 19.91 -14.94 3.83
N GLU A 54 20.04 -15.43 2.59
CA GLU A 54 21.31 -15.42 1.85
C GLU A 54 21.77 -14.00 1.49
N LEU A 55 20.86 -13.02 1.38
CA LEU A 55 21.22 -11.61 1.17
C LEU A 55 21.85 -10.97 2.43
N THR A 56 21.58 -11.51 3.62
CA THR A 56 22.15 -11.00 4.89
C THR A 56 23.42 -11.72 5.33
N ASN A 57 23.64 -12.94 4.87
CA ASN A 57 24.77 -13.78 5.30
C ASN A 57 25.71 -14.16 4.14
N GLY A 58 25.35 -13.81 2.91
CA GLY A 58 26.11 -14.11 1.71
C GLY A 58 27.26 -13.14 1.46
N SER A 59 27.92 -13.34 0.33
CA SER A 59 29.09 -12.57 -0.10
C SER A 59 28.75 -11.17 -0.65
N TRP A 60 27.48 -10.87 -0.91
CA TRP A 60 27.00 -9.58 -1.44
C TRP A 60 26.33 -8.73 -0.36
N LEU A 61 27.14 -8.20 0.57
CA LEU A 61 26.69 -7.27 1.61
C LEU A 61 26.90 -5.83 1.15
N GLY A 62 25.86 -5.01 1.23
CA GLY A 62 25.94 -3.58 0.89
C GLY A 62 24.60 -2.85 0.93
N PRO A 63 24.58 -1.54 0.63
CA PRO A 63 23.37 -0.72 0.64
C PRO A 63 22.25 -1.27 -0.25
N SER A 64 22.59 -1.88 -1.39
CA SER A 64 21.62 -2.51 -2.30
C SER A 64 20.97 -3.77 -1.71
N ALA A 65 21.76 -4.61 -1.02
CA ALA A 65 21.23 -5.78 -0.32
C ALA A 65 20.31 -5.37 0.84
N ALA A 66 20.68 -4.32 1.59
CA ALA A 66 19.83 -3.75 2.64
C ALA A 66 18.51 -3.18 2.08
N ALA A 67 18.54 -2.51 0.93
CA ALA A 67 17.33 -2.02 0.27
C ALA A 67 16.43 -3.18 -0.20
N MET A 68 17.01 -4.25 -0.76
CA MET A 68 16.26 -5.45 -1.16
C MET A 68 15.63 -6.16 0.05
N MET A 69 16.38 -6.30 1.15
CA MET A 69 15.89 -6.85 2.42
C MET A 69 14.67 -6.08 2.95
N ALA A 70 14.71 -4.75 2.87
CA ALA A 70 13.60 -3.92 3.31
C ALA A 70 12.31 -4.21 2.53
N VAL A 71 12.40 -4.41 1.21
CA VAL A 71 11.25 -4.78 0.36
C VAL A 71 10.80 -6.21 0.62
N ALA A 72 11.73 -7.16 0.71
CA ALA A 72 11.42 -8.57 0.95
C ALA A 72 10.68 -8.79 2.29
N THR A 73 11.08 -8.08 3.34
CA THR A 73 10.40 -8.13 4.65
C THR A 73 8.93 -7.71 4.55
N GLN A 74 8.61 -6.77 3.67
CA GLN A 74 7.24 -6.29 3.45
C GLN A 74 6.40 -7.34 2.73
N TYR A 75 6.96 -7.98 1.70
CA TYR A 75 6.27 -9.04 0.99
C TYR A 75 6.01 -10.25 1.91
N MET A 76 6.97 -10.60 2.77
CA MET A 76 6.76 -11.65 3.78
C MET A 76 5.69 -11.27 4.80
N ALA A 77 5.63 -10.00 5.24
CA ALA A 77 4.56 -9.51 6.12
C ALA A 77 3.19 -9.53 5.43
N TRP A 78 3.14 -9.29 4.11
CA TRP A 78 1.90 -9.43 3.34
C TRP A 78 1.46 -10.90 3.25
N LEU A 79 2.38 -11.81 2.94
CA LEU A 79 2.11 -13.25 2.91
C LEU A 79 1.61 -13.75 4.26
N SER A 80 2.17 -13.27 5.38
CA SER A 80 1.75 -13.69 6.71
C SER A 80 0.35 -13.18 7.05
N ALA A 81 0.06 -11.91 6.76
CA ALA A 81 -1.27 -11.35 6.96
C ALA A 81 -2.32 -12.07 6.11
N ALA A 82 -1.99 -12.41 4.86
CA ALA A 82 -2.87 -13.17 3.98
C ALA A 82 -3.13 -14.59 4.49
N ALA A 83 -2.08 -15.29 4.97
CA ALA A 83 -2.20 -16.62 5.56
C ALA A 83 -3.12 -16.59 6.80
N THR A 84 -2.89 -15.68 7.74
CA THR A 84 -3.73 -15.53 8.94
C THR A 84 -5.18 -15.22 8.59
N GLN A 85 -5.43 -14.40 7.57
CA GLN A 85 -6.78 -14.12 7.12
C GLN A 85 -7.47 -15.38 6.56
N ALA A 86 -6.75 -16.17 5.75
CA ALA A 86 -7.26 -17.42 5.21
C ALA A 86 -7.58 -18.44 6.32
N GLU A 87 -6.71 -18.59 7.32
CA GLU A 87 -6.95 -19.44 8.50
C GLU A 87 -8.21 -19.01 9.27
N GLN A 88 -8.40 -17.71 9.48
CA GLN A 88 -9.60 -17.21 10.16
C GLN A 88 -10.87 -17.56 9.40
N VAL A 89 -10.88 -17.40 8.07
CA VAL A 89 -12.03 -17.76 7.23
C VAL A 89 -12.32 -19.26 7.30
N ALA A 90 -11.28 -20.10 7.23
CA ALA A 90 -11.42 -21.55 7.37
C ALA A 90 -12.02 -21.94 8.73
N ALA A 91 -11.53 -21.34 9.82
CA ALA A 91 -12.00 -21.61 11.18
C ALA A 91 -13.49 -21.23 11.35
N GLN A 92 -13.92 -20.07 10.84
CA GLN A 92 -15.33 -19.66 10.93
C GLN A 92 -16.25 -20.50 10.05
N ALA A 93 -15.78 -20.94 8.87
CA ALA A 93 -16.53 -21.86 8.03
C ALA A 93 -16.72 -23.22 8.72
N ALA A 94 -15.66 -23.76 9.34
CA ALA A 94 -15.74 -24.99 10.12
C ALA A 94 -16.67 -24.86 11.33
N ALA A 95 -16.59 -23.75 12.07
CA ALA A 95 -17.47 -23.48 13.21
C ALA A 95 -18.96 -23.44 12.79
N THR A 96 -19.26 -22.81 11.65
CA THR A 96 -20.62 -22.76 11.10
C THR A 96 -21.11 -24.15 10.66
N ALA A 97 -20.22 -24.96 10.07
CA ALA A 97 -20.52 -26.36 9.74
C ALA A 97 -20.82 -27.19 10.99
N THR A 98 -20.04 -27.02 12.07
CA THR A 98 -20.31 -27.72 13.34
C THR A 98 -21.61 -27.27 13.99
N ALA A 99 -21.98 -25.99 13.87
CA ALA A 99 -23.26 -25.48 14.36
C ALA A 99 -24.43 -26.09 13.59
N PHE A 100 -24.30 -26.28 12.28
CA PHE A 100 -25.30 -26.97 11.47
C PHE A 100 -25.47 -28.44 11.90
N GLU A 101 -24.39 -29.19 12.06
CA GLU A 101 -24.46 -30.61 12.48
C GLU A 101 -25.05 -30.75 13.89
N ALA A 102 -24.72 -29.84 14.81
CA ALA A 102 -25.32 -29.80 16.14
C ALA A 102 -26.83 -29.51 16.08
N ALA A 103 -27.26 -28.61 15.20
CA ALA A 103 -28.66 -28.30 14.97
C ALA A 103 -29.40 -29.49 14.36
N LEU A 104 -28.84 -30.10 13.31
CA LEU A 104 -29.38 -31.29 12.65
C LEU A 104 -29.58 -32.45 13.63
N ALA A 105 -28.64 -32.65 14.57
CA ALA A 105 -28.75 -33.68 15.60
C ALA A 105 -29.81 -33.37 16.67
N ALA A 106 -30.07 -32.08 16.94
CA ALA A 106 -31.04 -31.63 17.94
C ALA A 106 -32.47 -31.48 17.38
N THR A 107 -32.62 -31.27 16.07
CA THR A 107 -33.90 -31.14 15.38
C THR A 107 -34.63 -32.48 15.33
N VAL A 108 -35.95 -32.44 15.51
CA VAL A 108 -36.80 -33.62 15.47
C VAL A 108 -36.82 -34.19 14.04
N GLN A 109 -36.81 -35.51 13.92
CA GLN A 109 -36.88 -36.14 12.60
C GLN A 109 -38.29 -35.97 12.00
N PRO A 110 -38.44 -35.60 10.70
CA PRO A 110 -39.74 -35.42 10.06
C PRO A 110 -40.68 -36.63 10.18
N ALA A 111 -40.14 -37.85 10.23
CA ALA A 111 -40.92 -39.07 10.40
C ALA A 111 -41.63 -39.15 11.77
N VAL A 112 -41.00 -38.61 12.82
CA VAL A 112 -41.58 -38.58 14.18
C VAL A 112 -42.74 -37.60 14.24
N VAL A 113 -42.60 -36.43 13.62
CA VAL A 113 -43.66 -35.44 13.48
C VAL A 113 -44.84 -36.02 12.68
N ALA A 114 -44.56 -36.66 11.55
CA ALA A 114 -45.59 -37.31 10.73
C ALA A 114 -46.33 -38.44 11.47
N ALA A 115 -45.62 -39.24 12.26
CA ALA A 115 -46.22 -40.30 13.08
C ALA A 115 -47.17 -39.73 14.15
N ASN A 116 -46.78 -38.64 14.81
CA ASN A 116 -47.63 -37.94 15.78
C ASN A 116 -48.92 -37.43 15.12
N ARG A 117 -48.81 -36.76 13.97
CA ARG A 117 -49.98 -36.26 13.22
C ARG A 117 -50.89 -37.39 12.72
N GLY A 118 -50.31 -38.50 12.24
CA GLY A 118 -51.06 -39.68 11.81
C GLY A 118 -51.84 -40.32 12.97
N LEU A 119 -51.21 -40.46 14.14
CA LEU A 119 -51.86 -41.01 15.32
C LEU A 119 -52.95 -40.08 15.87
N MET A 120 -52.76 -38.76 15.82
CA MET A 120 -53.81 -37.78 16.15
C MET A 120 -55.05 -37.95 15.28
N GLN A 121 -54.87 -38.15 13.97
CA GLN A 121 -55.99 -38.40 13.04
C GLN A 121 -56.73 -39.72 13.36
N VAL A 122 -56.02 -40.79 13.69
CA VAL A 122 -56.62 -42.09 14.05
C VAL A 122 -57.39 -42.00 15.38
N LEU A 123 -56.81 -41.35 16.39
CA LEU A 123 -57.45 -41.15 17.68
C LEU A 123 -58.70 -40.28 17.56
N ALA A 124 -58.65 -39.20 16.77
CA ALA A 124 -59.79 -38.33 16.50
C ALA A 124 -60.89 -39.06 15.70
N ALA A 125 -60.51 -39.84 14.68
CA ALA A 125 -61.45 -40.61 13.87
C ALA A 125 -62.18 -41.71 14.67
N THR A 126 -61.63 -42.14 15.80
CA THR A 126 -62.22 -43.16 16.68
C THR A 126 -62.83 -42.57 17.97
N ASN A 127 -62.80 -41.25 18.16
CA ASN A 127 -63.25 -40.58 19.40
C ASN A 127 -64.75 -40.28 19.46
N TRP A 128 -65.61 -41.18 18.97
CA TRP A 128 -67.06 -40.88 18.83
C TRP A 128 -67.76 -40.75 20.20
N LEU A 129 -67.20 -41.40 21.22
CA LEU A 129 -67.71 -41.39 22.60
C LEU A 129 -66.85 -40.54 23.56
N GLY A 130 -65.79 -39.87 23.06
CA GLY A 130 -64.93 -39.05 23.90
C GLY A 130 -63.88 -39.79 24.74
N PHE A 131 -63.81 -41.13 24.69
CA PHE A 131 -62.86 -41.91 25.50
C PHE A 131 -61.39 -41.69 25.14
N ASN A 132 -61.09 -41.29 23.90
CA ASN A 132 -59.71 -41.05 23.46
C ASN A 132 -59.21 -39.65 23.82
N THR A 133 -60.02 -38.81 24.46
CA THR A 133 -59.66 -37.41 24.78
C THR A 133 -58.35 -37.27 25.59
N PRO A 134 -58.06 -38.10 26.61
CA PRO A 134 -56.77 -38.05 27.30
C PRO A 134 -55.58 -38.36 26.38
N ALA A 135 -55.70 -39.37 25.52
CA ALA A 135 -54.65 -39.72 24.56
C ALA A 135 -54.45 -38.65 23.47
N ILE A 136 -55.50 -37.93 23.09
CA ILE A 136 -55.42 -36.79 22.18
C ILE A 136 -54.66 -35.63 22.85
N MET A 137 -54.94 -35.33 24.11
CA MET A 137 -54.19 -34.29 24.85
C MET A 137 -52.71 -34.65 25.00
N ASP A 138 -52.39 -35.92 25.30
CA ASP A 138 -51.01 -36.38 25.42
C ASP A 138 -50.25 -36.22 24.09
N ILE A 139 -50.88 -36.55 22.95
CA ILE A 139 -50.24 -36.45 21.64
C ILE A 139 -50.09 -35.02 21.14
N GLU A 140 -51.07 -34.15 21.44
CA GLU A 140 -50.95 -32.71 21.22
C GLU A 140 -49.85 -32.10 22.09
N GLY A 141 -49.72 -32.53 23.36
CA GLY A 141 -48.62 -32.14 24.24
C GLY A 141 -47.25 -32.57 23.70
N ALA A 142 -47.13 -33.78 23.16
CA ALA A 142 -45.90 -34.24 22.50
C ALA A 142 -45.57 -33.44 21.23
N TYR A 143 -46.59 -32.99 20.49
CA TYR A 143 -46.40 -32.13 19.32
C TYR A 143 -45.85 -30.76 19.69
N GLU A 144 -46.39 -30.12 20.72
CA GLU A 144 -45.88 -28.85 21.26
C GLU A 144 -44.44 -28.98 21.77
N GLN A 145 -44.09 -30.13 22.37
CA GLN A 145 -42.70 -30.41 22.75
C GLN A 145 -41.77 -30.51 21.53
N MET A 146 -42.19 -31.18 20.46
CA MET A 146 -41.40 -31.25 19.22
C MET A 146 -41.22 -29.87 18.60
N TRP A 147 -42.26 -29.04 18.59
CA TRP A 147 -42.16 -27.63 18.16
C TRP A 147 -41.13 -26.86 18.98
N ALA A 148 -41.18 -26.97 20.32
CA ALA A 148 -40.23 -26.30 21.19
C ALA A 148 -38.78 -26.78 20.98
N MET A 149 -38.56 -28.09 20.76
CA MET A 149 -37.24 -28.64 20.46
C MET A 149 -36.67 -28.09 19.14
N ASP A 150 -37.48 -28.08 18.09
CA ASP A 150 -37.07 -27.53 16.79
C ASP A 150 -36.73 -26.04 16.87
N VAL A 151 -37.55 -25.26 17.57
CA VAL A 151 -37.29 -23.83 17.79
C VAL A 151 -36.00 -23.62 18.59
N ALA A 152 -35.76 -24.44 19.62
CA ALA A 152 -34.52 -24.37 20.41
C ALA A 152 -33.28 -24.74 19.58
N ALA A 153 -33.35 -25.79 18.76
CA ALA A 153 -32.28 -26.19 17.86
C ALA A 153 -31.95 -25.08 16.85
N MET A 154 -32.98 -24.49 16.23
CA MET A 154 -32.80 -23.37 15.29
C MET A 154 -32.28 -22.09 15.96
N ALA A 155 -32.67 -21.84 17.21
CA ALA A 155 -32.16 -20.71 17.98
C ALA A 155 -30.67 -20.86 18.31
N ALA A 156 -30.26 -22.06 18.74
CA ALA A 156 -28.85 -22.38 18.97
C ALA A 156 -28.04 -22.26 17.68
N TYR A 157 -28.53 -22.84 16.57
CA TYR A 157 -27.90 -22.72 15.27
C TYR A 157 -27.69 -21.27 14.85
N HIS A 158 -28.73 -20.45 14.95
CA HIS A 158 -28.65 -19.03 14.60
C HIS A 158 -27.65 -18.29 15.49
N ALA A 159 -27.63 -18.56 16.80
CA ALA A 159 -26.70 -17.94 17.72
C ALA A 159 -25.24 -18.29 17.37
N ASP A 160 -24.94 -19.58 17.19
CA ASP A 160 -23.59 -20.06 16.91
C ASP A 160 -23.10 -19.64 15.52
N ALA A 161 -23.95 -19.75 14.49
CA ALA A 161 -23.61 -19.30 13.14
C ALA A 161 -23.43 -17.78 13.06
N SER A 162 -24.27 -17.01 13.76
CA SER A 162 -24.11 -15.55 13.83
C SER A 162 -22.84 -15.15 14.59
N ALA A 163 -22.50 -15.88 15.66
CA ALA A 163 -21.26 -15.65 16.40
C ALA A 163 -20.04 -15.91 15.51
N ALA A 164 -20.01 -17.03 14.78
CA ALA A 164 -18.95 -17.35 13.84
C ALA A 164 -18.83 -16.29 12.72
N ALA A 165 -19.95 -15.87 12.14
CA ALA A 165 -19.98 -14.83 11.10
C ALA A 165 -19.48 -13.47 11.62
N SER A 166 -19.76 -13.13 12.87
CA SER A 166 -19.37 -11.85 13.47
C SER A 166 -17.86 -11.69 13.67
N LEU A 167 -17.12 -12.81 13.71
CA LEU A 167 -15.67 -12.82 13.84
C LEU A 167 -14.96 -12.57 12.51
N LEU A 168 -15.67 -12.62 11.37
CA LEU A 168 -15.11 -12.28 10.08
C LEU A 168 -14.94 -10.76 10.00
N ALA A 169 -13.69 -10.31 9.83
CA ALA A 169 -13.39 -8.91 9.61
C ALA A 169 -14.14 -8.38 8.36
N PRO A 170 -14.65 -7.14 8.39
CA PRO A 170 -15.21 -6.51 7.19
C PRO A 170 -14.18 -6.54 6.05
N TRP A 171 -14.62 -6.80 4.82
CA TRP A 171 -13.72 -6.90 3.66
C TRP A 171 -12.79 -5.68 3.49
N GLN A 172 -13.27 -4.49 3.83
CA GLN A 172 -12.45 -3.27 3.80
C GLN A 172 -11.28 -3.35 4.79
N GLN A 173 -11.49 -3.93 5.97
CA GLN A 173 -10.44 -4.14 6.96
C GLN A 173 -9.45 -5.20 6.49
N VAL A 174 -9.94 -6.28 5.86
CA VAL A 174 -9.09 -7.31 5.25
C VAL A 174 -8.16 -6.69 4.20
N LEU A 175 -8.71 -5.89 3.28
CA LEU A 175 -7.92 -5.17 2.28
C LEU A 175 -6.86 -4.27 2.92
N ARG A 176 -7.22 -3.51 3.96
CA ARG A 176 -6.26 -2.66 4.67
C ARG A 176 -5.15 -3.45 5.35
N ASN A 177 -5.46 -4.61 5.92
CA ASN A 177 -4.46 -5.53 6.49
C ASN A 177 -3.51 -6.06 5.40
N LEU A 178 -3.98 -6.14 4.16
CA LEU A 178 -3.19 -6.52 2.97
C LEU A 178 -2.51 -5.31 2.29
N GLY A 179 -2.54 -4.13 2.91
CA GLY A 179 -1.93 -2.92 2.36
C GLY A 179 -2.71 -2.32 1.18
N ILE A 180 -3.99 -2.66 1.02
CA ILE A 180 -4.88 -2.06 0.02
C ILE A 180 -5.83 -1.14 0.77
N ASP A 181 -5.62 0.17 0.64
CA ASP A 181 -6.50 1.17 1.24
C ASP A 181 -7.40 1.78 0.17
N ILE A 182 -8.71 1.61 0.32
CA ILE A 182 -9.73 2.18 -0.57
C ILE A 182 -10.41 3.33 0.16
N GLY A 183 -10.04 4.55 -0.18
CA GLY A 183 -10.64 5.77 0.34
C GLY A 183 -12.10 5.93 -0.13
N LYS A 184 -12.90 6.67 0.66
CA LYS A 184 -14.34 6.95 0.40
C LYS A 184 -14.65 7.54 -0.98
N ASN A 185 -13.65 8.07 -1.66
CA ASN A 185 -13.73 8.72 -2.97
C ASN A 185 -13.12 7.87 -4.10
N GLY A 186 -13.01 6.54 -3.89
CA GLY A 186 -12.46 5.59 -4.85
C GLY A 186 -10.94 5.69 -5.03
N ALA A 187 -10.24 6.49 -4.24
CA ALA A 187 -8.78 6.50 -4.29
C ALA A 187 -8.20 5.26 -3.65
N ILE A 188 -7.20 4.70 -4.30
CA ILE A 188 -6.53 3.48 -3.86
C ILE A 188 -5.11 3.86 -3.44
N ASN A 189 -4.68 3.38 -2.28
CA ASN A 189 -3.25 3.29 -1.95
C ASN A 189 -2.87 1.80 -1.89
N LEU A 190 -1.67 1.50 -2.40
CA LEU A 190 -1.09 0.16 -2.39
C LEU A 190 0.17 0.16 -1.52
N GLY A 191 0.25 -0.77 -0.59
CA GLY A 191 1.26 -0.83 0.46
C GLY A 191 0.87 -0.07 1.74
N PHE A 192 1.74 -0.13 2.74
CA PHE A 192 1.39 0.18 4.13
C PHE A 192 1.69 1.63 4.53
N GLY A 193 0.85 2.19 5.42
CA GLY A 193 1.10 3.49 6.03
C GLY A 193 1.00 4.70 5.08
N ASN A 194 0.42 4.52 3.89
CA ASN A 194 0.21 5.62 2.96
C ASN A 194 -0.96 6.51 3.41
N THR A 195 -0.79 7.82 3.28
CA THR A 195 -1.83 8.83 3.54
C THR A 195 -2.10 9.63 2.28
N GLY A 196 -3.37 9.75 1.89
CA GLY A 196 -3.79 10.46 0.68
C GLY A 196 -4.28 9.51 -0.41
N ARG A 197 -3.87 9.71 -1.67
CA ARG A 197 -4.50 9.06 -2.84
C ARG A 197 -3.48 8.57 -3.88
N GLY A 198 -3.64 7.35 -4.39
CA GLY A 198 -2.85 6.86 -5.52
C GLY A 198 -1.39 6.57 -5.18
N ASN A 199 -1.04 6.41 -3.90
CA ASN A 199 0.33 6.12 -3.50
C ASN A 199 0.60 4.61 -3.59
N ILE A 200 1.80 4.26 -4.05
CA ILE A 200 2.28 2.89 -4.16
C ILE A 200 3.59 2.78 -3.37
N GLY A 201 3.64 1.87 -2.40
CA GLY A 201 4.79 1.65 -1.52
C GLY A 201 4.46 1.94 -0.06
N ILE A 202 5.38 2.53 0.71
CA ILE A 202 5.24 2.65 2.17
C ILE A 202 5.35 4.08 2.66
N GLY A 203 4.49 4.46 3.60
CA GLY A 203 4.66 5.69 4.38
C GLY A 203 4.60 6.96 3.54
N ASN A 204 4.03 6.91 2.34
CA ASN A 204 3.93 8.08 1.48
C ASN A 204 2.77 8.96 1.93
N THR A 205 2.99 10.27 1.96
CA THR A 205 1.97 11.27 2.28
C THR A 205 1.73 12.17 1.08
N GLY A 206 0.47 12.27 0.65
CA GLY A 206 0.04 13.10 -0.48
C GLY A 206 -0.51 12.25 -1.62
N SER A 207 -0.09 12.50 -2.87
CA SER A 207 -0.74 11.88 -4.03
C SER A 207 0.20 11.33 -5.10
N GLY A 208 -0.10 10.14 -5.62
CA GLY A 208 0.63 9.58 -6.77
C GLY A 208 2.10 9.27 -6.52
N ASN A 209 2.53 9.08 -5.27
CA ASN A 209 3.93 8.78 -4.96
C ASN A 209 4.21 7.28 -5.16
N LEU A 210 5.39 6.96 -5.69
CA LEU A 210 5.91 5.60 -5.83
C LEU A 210 7.18 5.43 -5.00
N GLY A 211 7.16 4.52 -4.02
CA GLY A 211 8.32 4.16 -3.20
C GLY A 211 8.08 4.39 -1.71
N ILE A 212 9.06 4.94 -0.98
CA ILE A 212 9.06 4.90 0.49
C ILE A 212 9.19 6.30 1.09
N GLY A 213 8.30 6.67 2.01
CA GLY A 213 8.42 7.86 2.84
C GLY A 213 8.42 9.18 2.07
N ASN A 214 7.80 9.23 0.89
CA ASN A 214 7.72 10.48 0.13
C ASN A 214 6.59 11.37 0.65
N THR A 215 6.83 12.68 0.73
CA THR A 215 5.83 13.68 1.13
C THR A 215 5.59 14.67 -0.01
N GLY A 216 4.33 14.83 -0.42
CA GLY A 216 3.91 15.67 -1.54
C GLY A 216 3.33 14.83 -2.67
N SER A 217 3.57 15.20 -3.94
CA SER A 217 2.91 14.56 -5.08
C SER A 217 3.84 14.08 -6.17
N SER A 218 3.50 12.95 -6.80
CA SER A 218 4.19 12.39 -7.98
C SER A 218 5.69 12.14 -7.78
N ASN A 219 6.13 11.87 -6.55
CA ASN A 219 7.53 11.53 -6.30
C ASN A 219 7.79 10.05 -6.56
N ILE A 220 8.96 9.74 -7.10
CA ILE A 220 9.44 8.38 -7.34
C ILE A 220 10.73 8.16 -6.55
N GLY A 221 10.78 7.13 -5.74
CA GLY A 221 11.96 6.76 -4.94
C GLY A 221 11.71 6.90 -3.44
N SER A 222 12.65 7.46 -2.69
CA SER A 222 12.61 7.40 -1.22
C SER A 222 12.86 8.73 -0.52
N GLY A 223 12.05 9.07 0.47
CA GLY A 223 12.28 10.21 1.37
C GLY A 223 12.26 11.57 0.67
N ASN A 224 11.63 11.68 -0.50
CA ASN A 224 11.53 12.97 -1.20
C ASN A 224 10.44 13.83 -0.55
N THR A 225 10.69 15.13 -0.41
CA THR A 225 9.73 16.12 0.10
C THR A 225 9.50 17.21 -0.94
N GLY A 226 8.24 17.40 -1.34
CA GLY A 226 7.81 18.29 -2.41
C GLY A 226 7.21 17.50 -3.57
N ASN A 227 7.32 17.96 -4.82
CA ASN A 227 6.58 17.35 -5.94
C ASN A 227 7.47 16.97 -7.13
N ASN A 228 7.10 15.89 -7.82
CA ASN A 228 7.74 15.43 -9.06
C ASN A 228 9.23 15.12 -8.92
N ASN A 229 9.70 14.74 -7.73
CA ASN A 229 11.09 14.37 -7.53
C ASN A 229 11.31 12.90 -7.89
N VAL A 230 12.47 12.59 -8.48
CA VAL A 230 12.89 11.21 -8.80
C VAL A 230 14.22 10.95 -8.12
N GLY A 231 14.28 9.91 -7.29
CA GLY A 231 15.48 9.50 -6.58
C GLY A 231 15.30 9.53 -5.07
N VAL A 232 16.31 9.99 -4.31
CA VAL A 232 16.33 9.81 -2.85
C VAL A 232 16.62 11.11 -2.11
N GLY A 233 15.81 11.42 -1.11
CA GLY A 233 16.08 12.50 -0.16
C GLY A 233 16.06 13.91 -0.77
N ASN A 234 15.39 14.11 -1.90
CA ASN A 234 15.31 15.43 -2.52
C ASN A 234 14.28 16.30 -1.79
N LEU A 235 14.63 17.57 -1.57
CA LEU A 235 13.77 18.60 -0.98
C LEU A 235 13.47 19.68 -2.03
N GLY A 236 12.19 19.93 -2.28
CA GLY A 236 11.69 20.88 -3.28
C GLY A 236 11.04 20.17 -4.46
N ASN A 237 11.10 20.71 -5.68
CA ASN A 237 10.29 20.18 -6.80
C ASN A 237 11.10 19.85 -8.06
N SER A 238 10.69 18.79 -8.74
CA SER A 238 11.25 18.37 -10.04
C SER A 238 12.74 18.05 -10.02
N ASN A 239 13.26 17.60 -8.88
CA ASN A 239 14.66 17.21 -8.74
C ASN A 239 14.84 15.74 -9.17
N ILE A 240 15.94 15.45 -9.85
CA ILE A 240 16.33 14.10 -10.26
C ILE A 240 17.68 13.78 -9.64
N GLY A 241 17.75 12.74 -8.83
CA GLY A 241 18.99 12.27 -8.19
C GLY A 241 18.87 12.21 -6.68
N PHE A 242 19.90 12.65 -5.95
CA PHE A 242 20.05 12.33 -4.53
C PHE A 242 20.33 13.57 -3.69
N ALA A 243 19.62 13.73 -2.59
CA ALA A 243 19.86 14.75 -1.57
C ALA A 243 19.95 16.20 -2.10
N SER A 244 19.23 16.53 -3.17
CA SER A 244 19.18 17.88 -3.72
C SER A 244 18.15 18.73 -2.99
N THR A 245 18.52 19.96 -2.61
CA THR A 245 17.66 20.97 -1.99
C THR A 245 17.47 22.14 -2.96
N GLY A 246 16.26 22.29 -3.49
CA GLY A 246 16.04 23.20 -4.61
C GLY A 246 14.93 22.78 -5.55
N ASN A 247 14.91 23.35 -6.76
CA ASN A 247 14.00 22.94 -7.80
C ASN A 247 14.71 22.72 -9.14
N ARG A 248 14.27 21.69 -9.87
CA ARG A 248 14.77 21.33 -11.21
C ARG A 248 16.27 21.00 -11.22
N ASP A 249 16.78 20.43 -10.15
CA ASP A 249 18.17 20.03 -10.03
C ASP A 249 18.36 18.57 -10.51
N VAL A 250 19.44 18.29 -11.23
CA VAL A 250 19.80 16.94 -11.70
C VAL A 250 21.19 16.58 -11.19
N GLY A 251 21.28 15.66 -10.23
CA GLY A 251 22.57 15.24 -9.68
C GLY A 251 22.53 14.84 -8.21
N PHE A 252 23.62 15.10 -7.50
CA PHE A 252 23.81 14.64 -6.13
C PHE A 252 24.14 15.82 -5.21
N GLY A 253 23.40 16.03 -4.12
CA GLY A 253 23.73 17.00 -3.06
C GLY A 253 23.65 18.47 -3.50
N LEU A 254 22.88 18.79 -4.54
CA LEU A 254 22.82 20.15 -5.09
C LEU A 254 22.01 21.08 -4.16
N THR A 255 22.42 22.34 -4.06
CA THR A 255 21.68 23.37 -3.31
C THR A 255 21.48 24.60 -4.20
N GLY A 256 20.24 24.90 -4.59
CA GLY A 256 19.91 26.04 -5.45
C GLY A 256 18.71 25.75 -6.35
N ASN A 257 18.72 26.19 -7.61
CA ASN A 257 17.71 25.79 -8.59
C ASN A 257 18.36 25.58 -9.95
N ASN A 258 17.78 24.72 -10.79
CA ASN A 258 18.17 24.49 -12.18
C ASN A 258 19.63 24.04 -12.36
N GLN A 259 20.20 23.35 -11.38
CA GLN A 259 21.58 22.90 -11.43
C GLN A 259 21.72 21.50 -12.01
N VAL A 260 22.87 21.23 -12.64
CA VAL A 260 23.26 19.88 -13.03
C VAL A 260 24.69 19.61 -12.58
N GLY A 261 24.90 18.58 -11.75
CA GLY A 261 26.24 18.22 -11.28
C GLY A 261 26.30 17.58 -9.89
N PHE A 262 27.37 17.88 -9.16
CA PHE A 262 27.60 17.39 -7.79
C PHE A 262 27.64 18.55 -6.79
N GLY A 263 27.08 18.28 -5.62
CA GLY A 263 26.91 19.19 -4.50
C GLY A 263 28.22 19.74 -3.97
N GLY A 264 28.18 20.99 -3.47
CA GLY A 264 29.35 21.67 -2.92
C GLY A 264 30.32 22.24 -3.96
N PHE A 265 30.18 21.88 -5.24
CA PHE A 265 31.02 22.39 -6.32
C PHE A 265 30.37 23.50 -7.13
N ASN A 266 29.04 23.52 -7.23
CA ASN A 266 28.32 24.64 -7.83
C ASN A 266 27.60 25.45 -6.76
N SER A 267 27.65 26.79 -6.87
CA SER A 267 26.90 27.71 -6.00
C SER A 267 26.13 28.73 -6.83
N GLY A 268 24.91 29.06 -6.40
CA GLY A 268 23.99 29.91 -7.15
C GLY A 268 22.93 29.11 -7.92
N SER A 269 22.57 29.52 -9.13
CA SER A 269 21.40 29.00 -9.87
C SER A 269 21.71 28.70 -11.33
N GLY A 270 21.13 27.67 -11.93
CA GLY A 270 21.26 27.41 -13.36
C GLY A 270 22.64 26.92 -13.83
N ASN A 271 23.52 26.51 -12.91
CA ASN A 271 24.88 26.10 -13.26
C ASN A 271 24.92 24.63 -13.68
N ILE A 272 25.61 24.34 -14.79
CA ILE A 272 25.81 23.00 -15.35
C ILE A 272 27.31 22.70 -15.34
N GLY A 273 27.73 21.60 -14.72
CA GLY A 273 29.14 21.19 -14.66
C GLY A 273 29.69 21.21 -13.23
N PHE A 274 30.90 21.73 -13.03
CA PHE A 274 31.63 21.60 -11.75
C PHE A 274 32.40 22.87 -11.38
N GLY A 275 32.33 23.31 -10.12
CA GLY A 275 33.12 24.45 -9.64
C GLY A 275 32.52 25.81 -9.98
N ASN A 276 31.30 25.89 -10.53
CA ASN A 276 30.73 27.14 -11.03
C ASN A 276 30.02 27.94 -9.92
N SER A 277 30.25 29.25 -9.87
CA SER A 277 29.62 30.18 -8.92
C SER A 277 28.83 31.27 -9.64
N GLY A 278 27.63 31.59 -9.19
CA GLY A 278 26.75 32.60 -9.78
C GLY A 278 25.60 31.97 -10.57
N THR A 279 25.23 32.54 -11.72
CA THR A 279 24.00 32.17 -12.44
C THR A 279 24.24 31.71 -13.86
N GLY A 280 23.73 30.53 -14.24
CA GLY A 280 23.64 30.11 -15.64
C GLY A 280 24.98 29.75 -16.29
N ASN A 281 26.01 29.38 -15.53
CA ASN A 281 27.30 29.02 -16.09
C ASN A 281 27.34 27.54 -16.51
N VAL A 282 27.99 27.23 -17.64
CA VAL A 282 28.14 25.88 -18.18
C VAL A 282 29.63 25.55 -18.32
N GLY A 283 30.09 24.47 -17.68
CA GLY A 283 31.48 24.01 -17.76
C GLY A 283 32.15 23.95 -16.39
N PHE A 284 33.39 24.43 -16.27
CA PHE A 284 34.23 24.24 -15.08
C PHE A 284 34.73 25.54 -14.48
N PHE A 285 34.61 25.71 -13.16
CA PHE A 285 35.24 26.82 -12.41
C PHE A 285 34.89 28.23 -12.90
N ASN A 286 33.72 28.43 -13.51
CA ASN A 286 33.28 29.76 -13.96
C ASN A 286 32.65 30.55 -12.81
N SER A 287 32.82 31.87 -12.79
CA SER A 287 32.23 32.77 -11.80
C SER A 287 31.45 33.90 -12.47
N GLY A 288 30.27 34.24 -11.96
CA GLY A 288 29.42 35.29 -12.52
C GLY A 288 28.23 34.71 -13.28
N ASN A 289 27.90 35.25 -14.45
CA ASN A 289 26.61 35.06 -15.10
C ASN A 289 26.74 34.60 -16.56
N GLY A 290 26.21 33.43 -16.91
CA GLY A 290 26.06 32.98 -18.29
C GLY A 290 27.35 32.58 -19.01
N ASN A 291 28.42 32.23 -18.29
CA ASN A 291 29.70 31.86 -18.91
C ASN A 291 29.69 30.40 -19.39
N LEU A 292 30.33 30.12 -20.53
CA LEU A 292 30.52 28.79 -21.13
C LEU A 292 32.02 28.46 -21.22
N GLY A 293 32.43 27.30 -20.71
CA GLY A 293 33.82 26.82 -20.81
C GLY A 293 34.51 26.68 -19.46
N ILE A 294 35.77 27.10 -19.33
CA ILE A 294 36.59 26.84 -18.13
C ILE A 294 37.17 28.13 -17.56
N GLY A 295 36.99 28.37 -16.25
CA GLY A 295 37.70 29.40 -15.51
C GLY A 295 37.35 30.83 -15.93
N ASN A 296 36.18 31.05 -16.53
CA ASN A 296 35.76 32.40 -16.94
C ASN A 296 35.12 33.16 -15.77
N SER A 297 35.36 34.46 -15.68
CA SER A 297 34.74 35.36 -14.69
C SER A 297 33.99 36.52 -15.35
N GLY A 298 32.81 36.87 -14.83
CA GLY A 298 32.00 37.98 -15.36
C GLY A 298 30.75 37.52 -16.12
N PHE A 299 30.41 38.16 -17.25
CA PHE A 299 29.15 37.96 -17.95
C PHE A 299 29.33 37.42 -19.38
N LEU A 300 28.62 36.35 -19.74
CA LEU A 300 28.53 35.80 -21.11
C LEU A 300 29.88 35.53 -21.80
N ASN A 301 30.89 35.08 -21.07
CA ASN A 301 32.17 34.70 -21.69
C ASN A 301 32.13 33.26 -22.19
N ASN A 302 32.77 33.00 -23.33
CA ASN A 302 32.89 31.66 -23.93
C ASN A 302 34.35 31.27 -24.15
N GLY A 303 34.79 30.14 -23.62
CA GLY A 303 36.15 29.62 -23.81
C GLY A 303 36.89 29.42 -22.49
N PHE A 304 38.16 29.82 -22.41
CA PHE A 304 39.04 29.49 -21.30
C PHE A 304 39.65 30.74 -20.66
N GLY A 305 39.46 30.92 -19.35
CA GLY A 305 40.16 31.93 -18.56
C GLY A 305 39.83 33.37 -18.93
N ASN A 306 38.65 33.64 -19.48
CA ASN A 306 38.25 35.01 -19.83
C ASN A 306 37.66 35.73 -18.62
N SER A 307 37.96 37.02 -18.46
CA SER A 307 37.41 37.92 -17.45
C SER A 307 36.73 39.12 -18.11
N GLY A 308 35.57 39.53 -17.60
CA GLY A 308 34.81 40.68 -18.10
C GLY A 308 33.50 40.27 -18.77
N ASN A 309 33.10 40.99 -19.82
CA ASN A 309 31.80 40.81 -20.47
C ASN A 309 31.97 40.42 -21.94
N ILE A 310 31.26 39.36 -22.37
CA ILE A 310 31.07 38.99 -23.78
C ILE A 310 32.41 38.70 -24.49
N ASN A 311 33.33 38.02 -23.82
CA ASN A 311 34.59 37.60 -24.44
C ASN A 311 34.47 36.19 -25.04
N THR A 312 35.24 35.92 -26.09
CA THR A 312 35.36 34.57 -26.68
C THR A 312 36.83 34.18 -26.86
N GLY A 313 37.18 32.91 -26.66
CA GLY A 313 38.54 32.40 -26.85
C GLY A 313 39.30 32.19 -25.53
N PHE A 314 40.60 32.51 -25.50
CA PHE A 314 41.51 32.20 -24.39
C PHE A 314 42.08 33.47 -23.74
N GLY A 315 41.90 33.64 -22.43
CA GLY A 315 42.64 34.60 -21.60
C GLY A 315 42.30 36.08 -21.80
N ASN A 316 41.12 36.44 -22.30
CA ASN A 316 40.75 37.84 -22.52
C ASN A 316 40.30 38.51 -21.21
N GLY A 317 40.85 39.67 -20.82
CA GLY A 317 40.54 40.33 -19.54
C GLY A 317 39.81 41.68 -19.61
N ALA A 318 39.62 42.22 -20.81
CA ALA A 318 38.89 43.45 -21.11
C ALA A 318 38.64 43.47 -22.62
N MET A 319 37.41 43.78 -23.08
CA MET A 319 36.95 43.86 -24.49
C MET A 319 38.03 43.49 -25.51
N SER A 320 38.38 42.20 -25.57
CA SER A 320 39.40 41.72 -26.49
C SER A 320 38.71 40.66 -27.30
N ALA A 321 38.31 41.06 -28.51
CA ALA A 321 38.04 40.15 -29.59
C ALA A 321 39.35 39.38 -29.85
N GLY A 322 39.53 38.28 -29.14
CA GLY A 322 40.75 37.48 -29.22
C GLY A 322 40.93 36.85 -30.60
N LEU A 323 42.17 36.98 -31.10
CA LEU A 323 42.93 36.02 -31.93
C LEU A 323 43.27 36.38 -33.38
N TRP A 324 42.88 37.54 -33.95
CA TRP A 324 43.37 37.94 -35.29
C TRP A 324 43.99 39.35 -35.42
N GLN A 325 44.26 40.05 -34.33
CA GLN A 325 45.01 41.32 -34.38
C GLN A 325 46.54 41.12 -34.63
N SER A 326 47.01 39.93 -35.03
CA SER A 326 48.45 39.63 -35.14
C SER A 326 48.96 39.20 -36.52
N VAL A 327 48.15 39.11 -37.58
CA VAL A 327 48.69 38.66 -38.90
C VAL A 327 48.59 39.67 -40.04
N MET A 328 47.99 40.86 -39.84
CA MET A 328 48.11 41.95 -40.81
C MET A 328 48.20 43.31 -40.11
N GLN A 329 49.17 43.49 -39.21
CA GLN A 329 49.70 44.82 -38.93
C GLN A 329 50.58 45.22 -40.13
N ASN A 330 49.95 45.46 -41.29
CA ASN A 330 50.64 46.06 -42.42
C ASN A 330 50.85 47.54 -42.09
N ASN A 331 52.12 47.89 -41.92
CA ASN A 331 52.64 49.25 -41.87
C ASN A 331 51.91 50.19 -42.85
N VAL A 332 51.07 51.09 -42.34
CA VAL A 332 50.87 52.41 -42.94
C VAL A 332 50.67 53.42 -41.80
N PRO A 333 51.54 54.44 -41.66
CA PRO A 333 51.33 55.50 -40.70
C PRO A 333 50.35 56.54 -41.27
N GLY A 334 49.16 56.68 -40.66
CA GLY A 334 48.30 57.83 -40.91
C GLY A 334 46.80 57.61 -40.65
N THR A 335 46.25 58.50 -39.81
CA THR A 335 44.85 58.99 -39.73
C THR A 335 43.73 58.08 -39.20
N ALA A 336 43.29 58.44 -37.97
CA ALA A 336 41.94 58.77 -37.49
C ALA A 336 40.73 57.84 -37.77
N GLY A 337 39.94 57.59 -36.71
CA GLY A 337 38.49 57.39 -36.83
C GLY A 337 37.91 56.31 -35.92
N LEU A 338 37.23 56.75 -34.87
CA LEU A 338 36.30 55.94 -34.05
C LEU A 338 35.16 55.40 -34.93
N ASP A 339 34.73 54.15 -34.72
CA ASP A 339 33.33 53.80 -34.96
C ASP A 339 32.80 52.78 -33.93
N VAL A 340 32.00 53.32 -33.01
CA VAL A 340 31.20 52.64 -31.99
C VAL A 340 29.82 52.37 -32.61
N GLY A 341 29.79 51.56 -33.68
CA GLY A 341 28.61 51.43 -34.54
C GLY A 341 27.89 50.08 -34.52
N LEU A 342 28.50 49.00 -34.01
CA LEU A 342 27.93 47.65 -34.15
C LEU A 342 27.47 46.99 -32.83
N ALA A 343 27.67 47.64 -31.69
CA ALA A 343 27.37 47.09 -30.37
C ALA A 343 25.91 47.30 -29.90
N ASN A 344 24.97 47.71 -30.78
CA ASN A 344 23.59 48.03 -30.39
C ASN A 344 22.49 47.23 -31.12
N SER A 345 22.77 46.00 -31.57
CA SER A 345 21.77 45.16 -32.25
C SER A 345 21.58 43.77 -31.63
N ALA A 346 21.63 43.68 -30.30
CA ALA A 346 21.20 42.47 -29.59
C ALA A 346 20.67 42.77 -28.17
N SER A 347 19.72 43.70 -28.08
CA SER A 347 18.92 43.93 -26.87
C SER A 347 17.44 44.07 -27.24
N TYR A 348 16.71 43.00 -26.99
CA TYR A 348 15.27 42.97 -26.72
C TYR A 348 14.30 43.53 -27.78
N ALA A 349 13.85 42.64 -28.67
CA ALA A 349 12.46 42.66 -29.12
C ALA A 349 11.71 41.52 -28.40
N THR A 350 11.27 41.80 -27.17
CA THR A 350 10.25 41.03 -26.45
C THR A 350 8.87 41.35 -27.01
N GLY A 351 8.13 40.32 -27.45
CA GLY A 351 6.69 40.43 -27.69
C GLY A 351 6.09 39.25 -28.47
N GLY A 352 5.55 38.26 -27.75
CA GLY A 352 4.38 37.49 -28.21
C GLY A 352 4.57 36.27 -29.13
N THR A 353 4.64 35.10 -28.51
CA THR A 353 4.02 33.80 -28.87
C THR A 353 4.23 33.14 -30.26
N ALA A 354 4.73 31.90 -30.22
CA ALA A 354 4.77 30.82 -31.24
C ALA A 354 5.78 31.02 -32.39
N THR A 355 6.72 30.14 -32.75
CA THR A 355 6.98 28.70 -32.50
C THR A 355 8.49 28.49 -32.66
N LEU A 356 9.19 27.98 -31.64
CA LEU A 356 10.57 27.53 -31.81
C LEU A 356 10.56 26.13 -32.43
N SER A 357 10.50 26.07 -33.75
CA SER A 357 11.14 24.95 -34.45
C SER A 357 12.64 25.10 -34.28
N SER A 358 13.24 24.05 -33.75
CA SER A 358 14.63 23.92 -33.32
C SER A 358 15.60 24.00 -34.50
N SER A 359 16.17 25.17 -34.75
CA SER A 359 17.29 25.36 -35.66
C SER A 359 18.64 24.80 -35.14
N ILE A 360 18.68 24.23 -33.93
CA ILE A 360 19.86 23.54 -33.37
C ILE A 360 19.91 22.04 -33.74
N LEU A 361 18.81 21.44 -34.23
CA LEU A 361 18.87 20.07 -34.80
C LEU A 361 19.14 20.05 -36.32
N SER A 362 19.09 21.20 -37.00
CA SER A 362 19.28 21.29 -38.46
C SER A 362 20.74 21.12 -38.92
N SER A 363 21.71 21.15 -38.00
CA SER A 363 23.13 20.89 -38.33
C SER A 363 23.62 19.49 -37.93
N ALA A 364 22.77 18.65 -37.31
CA ALA A 364 23.11 17.28 -36.94
C ALA A 364 22.32 16.20 -37.72
N LEU A 365 21.47 16.60 -38.68
CA LEU A 365 20.73 15.68 -39.55
C LEU A 365 20.81 16.09 -41.02
N GLY A 366 22.02 16.39 -41.47
CA GLY A 366 22.32 16.80 -42.84
C GLY A 366 23.52 16.07 -43.42
N GLN A 367 23.69 14.77 -43.15
CA GLN A 367 24.41 13.79 -43.98
C GLN A 367 24.48 12.42 -43.29
N THR A 368 23.33 11.75 -43.09
CA THR A 368 23.29 10.29 -43.25
C THR A 368 21.97 9.94 -43.91
N GLY A 369 22.06 9.38 -45.11
CA GLY A 369 20.90 8.87 -45.82
C GLY A 369 20.36 7.61 -45.14
N GLY A 370 19.06 7.62 -44.86
CA GLY A 370 18.18 6.45 -44.86
C GLY A 370 18.06 5.64 -43.56
N VAL A 371 16.88 5.69 -42.92
CA VAL A 371 16.07 4.49 -42.60
C VAL A 371 14.60 4.84 -42.27
N HIS A 372 13.71 4.32 -43.11
CA HIS A 372 12.36 3.74 -42.96
C HIS A 372 11.32 4.21 -41.90
N PRO A 373 10.01 4.30 -42.25
CA PRO A 373 8.96 4.90 -41.44
C PRO A 373 8.33 3.91 -40.45
N GLY A 374 8.46 4.18 -39.16
CA GLY A 374 7.77 3.43 -38.09
C GLY A 374 7.41 4.25 -36.85
N LEU A 375 7.79 5.53 -36.77
CA LEU A 375 7.70 6.30 -35.52
C LEU A 375 6.83 7.57 -35.61
N ALA A 376 6.21 7.85 -36.76
CA ALA A 376 5.39 9.05 -36.95
C ALA A 376 3.93 8.92 -36.44
N ASN A 377 3.49 7.74 -35.98
CA ASN A 377 2.08 7.50 -35.63
C ASN A 377 1.74 7.65 -34.14
N ALA A 378 2.65 8.18 -33.30
CA ALA A 378 2.49 8.17 -31.84
C ALA A 378 2.10 9.52 -31.20
N LEU A 379 1.86 10.59 -31.96
CA LEU A 379 1.69 11.94 -31.37
C LEU A 379 0.41 12.70 -31.77
N ASN A 380 -0.64 12.04 -32.25
CA ASN A 380 -1.93 12.71 -32.40
C ASN A 380 -3.15 11.78 -32.23
N PRO A 381 -3.89 11.83 -31.11
CA PRO A 381 -5.21 11.23 -31.03
C PRO A 381 -6.28 12.29 -31.35
N ALA A 382 -6.95 12.15 -32.51
CA ALA A 382 -8.25 12.77 -32.75
C ALA A 382 -9.37 11.90 -32.11
N PRO A 383 -10.52 12.49 -31.71
CA PRO A 383 -11.53 11.77 -30.93
C PRO A 383 -12.31 10.81 -31.82
N ALA A 384 -12.27 9.51 -31.50
CA ALA A 384 -13.09 8.50 -32.14
C ALA A 384 -13.82 7.64 -31.09
N THR A 385 -15.10 7.45 -31.36
CA THR A 385 -16.12 6.64 -30.66
C THR A 385 -15.68 5.18 -30.41
N PRO A 386 -16.28 4.49 -29.42
CA PRO A 386 -15.78 3.19 -28.96
C PRO A 386 -16.15 2.07 -29.94
N PRO A 387 -15.21 1.21 -30.38
CA PRO A 387 -15.55 -0.03 -31.06
C PRO A 387 -15.84 -1.15 -30.05
N ALA A 388 -16.82 -1.97 -30.41
CA ALA A 388 -17.35 -3.09 -29.63
C ALA A 388 -16.29 -4.16 -29.29
N ALA A 389 -16.49 -4.78 -28.13
CA ALA A 389 -15.69 -5.90 -27.64
C ALA A 389 -15.78 -7.11 -28.59
N THR A 390 -14.63 -7.65 -28.97
CA THR A 390 -14.55 -9.00 -29.55
C THR A 390 -14.47 -10.01 -28.40
N PRO A 391 -15.22 -11.14 -28.44
CA PRO A 391 -15.24 -12.11 -27.34
C PRO A 391 -13.92 -12.87 -27.28
N ILE A 392 -13.30 -12.93 -26.10
CA ILE A 392 -12.16 -13.81 -25.82
C ILE A 392 -12.73 -15.20 -25.49
N THR A 393 -12.46 -16.18 -26.34
CA THR A 393 -12.72 -17.60 -26.08
C THR A 393 -11.86 -18.12 -24.92
N PRO A 394 -12.40 -18.87 -23.95
CA PRO A 394 -11.61 -19.44 -22.85
C PRO A 394 -10.67 -20.55 -23.35
N PRO A 395 -9.49 -20.77 -22.72
CA PRO A 395 -8.69 -21.95 -22.99
C PRO A 395 -9.46 -23.20 -22.56
N ALA A 396 -9.42 -24.22 -23.43
CA ALA A 396 -10.14 -25.47 -23.27
C ALA A 396 -9.75 -26.19 -21.96
N ALA A 397 -10.77 -26.66 -21.25
CA ALA A 397 -10.63 -27.61 -20.17
C ALA A 397 -9.99 -28.91 -20.68
N VAL A 398 -8.91 -29.35 -20.05
CA VAL A 398 -8.42 -30.72 -20.17
C VAL A 398 -9.03 -31.53 -19.02
N ASP A 399 -9.92 -32.44 -19.41
CA ASP A 399 -10.59 -33.45 -18.61
C ASP A 399 -9.58 -34.51 -18.12
N PRO A 400 -9.55 -34.94 -16.85
CA PRO A 400 -8.79 -36.11 -16.44
C PRO A 400 -9.72 -37.32 -16.35
N ALA A 401 -9.85 -38.03 -17.47
CA ALA A 401 -10.35 -39.41 -17.48
C ALA A 401 -9.37 -40.32 -18.23
N ALA A 402 -8.73 -41.21 -17.47
CA ALA A 402 -8.17 -42.51 -17.84
C ALA A 402 -7.06 -42.59 -18.92
N ALA A 403 -5.84 -42.94 -18.50
CA ALA A 403 -5.12 -44.09 -19.06
C ALA A 403 -3.92 -44.49 -18.17
N THR A 404 -3.95 -45.75 -17.75
CA THR A 404 -2.92 -46.53 -17.07
C THR A 404 -1.84 -47.06 -18.03
N SER A 405 -0.73 -47.54 -17.43
CA SER A 405 0.43 -48.25 -18.03
C SER A 405 1.44 -47.34 -18.73
N GLY A 406 2.75 -47.44 -18.54
CA GLY A 406 3.62 -48.44 -17.93
C GLY A 406 4.92 -48.42 -18.75
N GLY A 407 6.08 -48.18 -18.13
CA GLY A 407 7.35 -48.18 -18.85
C GLY A 407 8.49 -47.50 -18.10
N ALA A 408 9.28 -48.30 -17.39
CA ALA A 408 10.51 -47.91 -16.74
C ALA A 408 11.64 -47.63 -17.74
N ASN A 409 12.51 -46.65 -17.45
CA ASN A 409 13.95 -46.89 -17.51
C ASN A 409 14.75 -45.95 -16.58
N ALA A 410 15.75 -46.53 -15.92
CA ALA A 410 16.74 -45.94 -15.00
C ALA A 410 17.72 -44.99 -15.73
N GLY A 411 18.61 -44.21 -15.12
CA GLY A 411 19.11 -44.00 -13.76
C GLY A 411 19.88 -42.66 -13.79
N THR A 412 20.24 -42.01 -12.69
CA THR A 412 21.45 -42.31 -11.89
C THR A 412 21.41 -41.51 -10.58
N GLY A 413 21.79 -42.13 -9.46
CA GLY A 413 22.25 -41.39 -8.26
C GLY A 413 21.64 -41.85 -6.94
N SER A 414 22.22 -42.89 -6.34
CA SER A 414 22.18 -43.19 -4.90
C SER A 414 23.66 -43.33 -4.44
N PRO A 415 24.03 -43.27 -3.14
CA PRO A 415 23.18 -43.60 -2.00
C PRO A 415 23.31 -42.70 -0.74
N ALA A 416 22.37 -42.98 0.15
CA ALA A 416 22.17 -42.42 1.48
C ALA A 416 23.17 -42.92 2.56
N ASN A 417 23.16 -42.24 3.71
CA ASN A 417 23.25 -42.85 5.05
C ASN A 417 22.73 -41.80 6.07
N ALA A 418 21.55 -41.92 6.70
CA ALA A 418 21.07 -42.82 7.75
C ALA A 418 21.61 -42.51 9.19
N GLY A 419 20.66 -42.32 10.11
CA GLY A 419 20.84 -42.16 11.58
C GLY A 419 20.54 -40.72 12.03
N LEU A 420 19.70 -40.41 13.01
CA LEU A 420 19.19 -41.17 14.14
C LEU A 420 17.95 -40.44 14.68
N ARG A 421 16.85 -41.17 14.92
CA ARG A 421 15.73 -40.67 15.72
C ARG A 421 16.13 -40.74 17.20
N SER A 422 15.98 -39.65 17.93
CA SER A 422 15.74 -39.69 19.38
C SER A 422 14.81 -38.56 19.79
N ALA A 423 13.82 -38.92 20.59
CA ALA A 423 12.79 -38.06 21.15
C ALA A 423 13.31 -37.29 22.38
N GLY A 424 12.74 -36.11 22.63
CA GLY A 424 12.67 -35.53 23.98
C GLY A 424 13.13 -34.07 24.11
N SER A 425 12.16 -33.23 24.50
CA SER A 425 12.31 -32.03 25.34
C SER A 425 12.56 -30.66 24.69
N GLY A 426 11.51 -29.81 24.79
CA GLY A 426 11.63 -28.46 25.32
C GLY A 426 12.23 -27.37 24.42
N TYR A 427 11.36 -26.58 23.80
CA TYR A 427 11.71 -25.26 23.28
C TYR A 427 11.93 -24.28 24.44
N THR A 428 13.14 -23.74 24.58
CA THR A 428 13.41 -22.51 25.35
C THR A 428 14.33 -21.60 24.54
N GLY A 429 13.91 -20.35 24.37
CA GLY A 429 14.54 -19.36 23.50
C GLY A 429 15.94 -18.92 23.91
N PHE A 430 16.72 -18.55 22.90
CA PHE A 430 18.03 -17.93 23.05
C PHE A 430 17.90 -16.40 23.05
N TYR A 431 18.26 -15.77 24.17
CA TYR A 431 18.79 -14.41 24.20
C TYR A 431 20.31 -14.51 24.33
N ASN A 432 21.01 -13.87 23.39
CA ASN A 432 22.46 -13.79 23.37
C ASN A 432 22.96 -12.68 24.31
N SER A 433 24.03 -12.98 25.03
CA SER A 433 24.71 -12.12 26.01
C SER A 433 25.56 -11.03 25.34
N GLY A 434 25.66 -9.88 25.99
CA GLY A 434 26.66 -8.85 25.68
C GLY A 434 26.91 -7.99 26.92
N SER A 435 27.80 -8.46 27.78
CA SER A 435 28.26 -7.86 29.02
C SER A 435 28.80 -6.44 28.84
N ASN A 436 28.46 -5.54 29.77
CA ASN A 436 29.37 -4.52 30.29
C ASN A 436 28.90 -4.13 31.70
N ASP A 437 29.49 -4.80 32.69
CA ASP A 437 29.30 -4.49 34.09
C ASP A 437 30.45 -3.61 34.57
N SER A 438 30.12 -2.51 35.24
CA SER A 438 31.08 -1.74 36.03
C SER A 438 30.36 -1.07 37.20
N ALA A 439 30.46 -1.78 38.32
CA ALA A 439 30.57 -1.27 39.68
C ALA A 439 29.34 -0.59 40.33
N VAL A 440 28.65 -1.41 41.12
CA VAL A 440 27.95 -1.01 42.34
C VAL A 440 28.94 -0.36 43.33
N ARG A 441 28.61 0.85 43.82
CA ARG A 441 29.01 1.28 45.17
C ARG A 441 27.87 2.03 45.85
N ASN A 442 27.65 1.62 47.10
CA ASN A 442 26.51 1.87 47.96
C ASN A 442 26.75 3.12 48.84
N THR A 443 25.67 3.60 49.50
CA THR A 443 25.61 4.42 50.74
C THR A 443 25.47 5.98 50.60
N PRO A 444 24.99 6.73 51.63
CA PRO A 444 23.64 7.33 51.62
C PRO A 444 23.59 8.81 52.11
N VAL A 445 22.38 9.38 52.26
CA VAL A 445 22.01 10.58 53.07
C VAL A 445 22.43 11.98 52.56
N ARG A 446 21.44 12.83 52.20
CA ARG A 446 21.17 14.17 52.78
C ARG A 446 19.87 14.79 52.22
N GLU A 447 18.88 15.00 53.09
CA GLU A 447 17.70 15.90 52.91
C GLU A 447 17.99 17.23 53.68
N PRO A 448 17.11 18.26 53.69
CA PRO A 448 16.47 19.00 52.58
C PRO A 448 16.38 20.53 52.84
N VAL A 449 15.90 21.34 51.88
CA VAL A 449 15.12 22.61 51.99
C VAL A 449 14.62 22.90 50.55
N SER A 450 13.38 23.23 50.16
CA SER A 450 12.15 23.79 50.78
C SER A 450 10.95 23.56 49.85
N GLY A 451 9.74 23.43 50.41
CA GLY A 451 8.48 23.84 49.76
C GLY A 451 7.44 22.73 49.58
N ALA A 452 6.53 22.59 50.54
CA ALA A 452 5.33 21.74 50.50
C ALA A 452 4.06 22.64 50.47
N PRO A 453 2.80 22.13 50.51
CA PRO A 453 2.30 20.76 50.25
C PRO A 453 1.01 20.70 49.40
N GLY A 454 0.70 19.49 48.88
CA GLY A 454 -0.65 19.12 48.39
C GLY A 454 -0.76 17.61 48.23
N VAL A 455 -1.50 16.98 49.14
CA VAL A 455 -1.53 15.54 49.48
C VAL A 455 -2.33 14.68 48.45
N PRO A 456 -2.04 13.35 48.35
CA PRO A 456 -2.27 12.54 47.16
C PRO A 456 -3.57 11.70 47.16
N GLY A 457 -3.98 11.29 45.96
CA GLY A 457 -5.12 10.41 45.72
C GLY A 457 -4.86 8.96 46.14
N SER A 458 -5.77 8.42 46.94
CA SER A 458 -5.90 6.99 47.24
C SER A 458 -6.80 6.31 46.21
N GLY A 459 -6.36 5.15 45.71
CA GLY A 459 -7.13 4.29 44.83
C GLY A 459 -8.14 3.45 45.60
N ILE A 460 -9.44 3.64 45.30
CA ILE A 460 -10.51 2.64 45.45
C ILE A 460 -11.52 2.87 44.29
N PRO A 461 -11.89 1.84 43.51
CA PRO A 461 -12.80 1.97 42.36
C PRO A 461 -14.25 2.27 42.78
N LYS A 462 -14.91 3.22 42.09
CA LYS A 462 -16.32 3.57 42.31
C LYS A 462 -17.24 2.64 41.52
N SER A 463 -18.18 1.98 42.21
CA SER A 463 -19.23 1.12 41.66
C SER A 463 -20.32 1.92 40.95
N THR A 464 -20.71 1.48 39.75
CA THR A 464 -21.85 1.99 38.99
C THR A 464 -23.14 1.27 39.39
N PHE A 465 -23.85 1.80 40.38
CA PHE A 465 -25.26 1.51 40.60
C PHE A 465 -25.99 2.86 40.66
N TYR A 466 -27.03 3.00 39.84
CA TYR A 466 -27.89 4.16 39.54
C TYR A 466 -27.55 5.00 38.29
N PRO A 467 -28.48 5.11 37.32
CA PRO A 467 -28.31 5.92 36.11
C PRO A 467 -28.61 7.40 36.36
N SER A 468 -27.76 8.25 35.77
CA SER A 468 -27.81 9.71 35.80
C SER A 468 -29.07 10.25 35.08
N ARG A 469 -29.82 11.13 35.75
CA ARG A 469 -30.81 12.02 35.11
C ARG A 469 -30.09 13.14 34.37
N GLU A 470 -30.37 13.28 33.08
CA GLU A 470 -30.03 14.47 32.28
C GLU A 470 -30.84 15.70 32.76
N PRO A 471 -30.26 16.92 32.75
CA PRO A 471 -30.97 18.15 33.06
C PRO A 471 -31.74 18.69 31.83
N ALA A 472 -33.00 19.08 32.08
CA ALA A 472 -33.97 19.55 31.09
C ALA A 472 -33.63 20.92 30.47
N ASP A 473 -33.94 21.02 29.18
CA ASP A 473 -33.91 22.17 28.27
C ASP A 473 -34.94 23.26 28.67
N PRO A 474 -34.56 24.55 28.79
CA PRO A 474 -35.50 25.63 29.12
C PRO A 474 -36.17 26.18 27.85
N GLY A 475 -37.29 25.59 27.45
CA GLY A 475 -37.89 25.92 26.15
C GLY A 475 -39.39 25.72 26.00
N THR A 476 -40.24 26.00 26.99
CA THR A 476 -41.70 26.07 26.76
C THR A 476 -42.40 27.10 27.64
N GLY A 477 -42.62 28.30 27.10
CA GLY A 477 -43.54 29.28 27.67
C GLY A 477 -44.99 28.96 27.30
N ILE A 478 -45.82 28.70 28.30
CA ILE A 478 -47.28 28.58 28.16
C ILE A 478 -47.90 29.95 28.44
N LYS A 479 -48.51 30.57 27.41
CA LYS A 479 -49.46 31.69 27.56
C LYS A 479 -50.88 31.13 27.53
N LEU A 480 -51.66 31.45 28.55
CA LEU A 480 -53.08 31.09 28.70
C LEU A 480 -53.99 31.92 27.76
N PRO A 481 -55.20 31.44 27.42
CA PRO A 481 -56.04 32.01 26.36
C PRO A 481 -56.93 33.16 26.84
N VAL A 482 -57.17 34.13 25.96
CA VAL A 482 -58.23 35.15 26.07
C VAL A 482 -59.39 34.74 25.17
N ARG A 483 -60.60 34.71 25.74
CA ARG A 483 -61.89 34.48 25.06
C ARG A 483 -62.33 35.74 24.32
N SER A 484 -62.93 35.56 23.13
CA SER A 484 -63.87 36.50 22.53
C SER A 484 -65.30 36.08 22.91
N ASP A 485 -66.03 37.03 23.48
CA ASP A 485 -67.47 37.10 23.84
C ASP A 485 -68.09 36.03 24.76
#